data_AF-X1MWV6-F1
#
_entry.id   AF-X1MWV6-F1
#
_cell.length_a   1.000
_cell.length_b   1.000
_cell.length_c   1.000
_cell.angle_alpha   90.00
_cell.angle_beta   90.00
_cell.angle_gamma   90.00
#
_symmetry.space_group_name_H-M   'P 1'
#
loop_
_entity.id
_entity.type
_entity.pdbx_description
1 polymer ?
#
loop_
_entity_poly.entity_id
_entity_poly.type
_entity_poly.pdbx_seq_one_letter_code
_entity_poly.pdbx_strand_id
1 'polypeptide(L)'
;MNLQLFTPELSLAGFAIIVILLDLLVERKGVLVVVSLIGIVVSGGFTLAIWGGGPQAIFNNMLAVDNFALFFKLLFLGIAALVILASTDYVSKFARFQGEYYALVLLSALGMMLMAATAELISLYIAL
;
A
#
# COMPACT_ATOMS: atom_id res chain seq x y z
N MET A 1 -14.84 3.85 17.24
CA MET A 1 -13.67 3.34 16.48
C MET A 1 -13.85 3.78 15.03
N ASN A 2 -13.08 4.77 14.56
CA ASN A 2 -13.23 5.31 13.20
C ASN A 2 -12.42 4.45 12.21
N LEU A 3 -12.95 3.27 11.84
CA LEU A 3 -12.30 2.39 10.84
C LEU A 3 -12.11 3.07 9.48
N GLN A 4 -12.87 4.12 9.18
CA GLN A 4 -12.77 4.88 7.94
C GLN A 4 -11.37 5.44 7.70
N LEU A 5 -10.64 5.80 8.75
CA LEU A 5 -9.30 6.35 8.63
C LEU A 5 -8.22 5.30 8.31
N PHE A 6 -8.53 4.01 8.47
CA PHE A 6 -7.66 2.87 8.18
C PHE A 6 -7.96 2.25 6.80
N THR A 7 -8.85 2.89 6.02
CA THR A 7 -9.25 2.42 4.69
C THR A 7 -8.13 2.42 3.64
N PRO A 8 -7.17 3.37 3.62
CA PRO A 8 -6.07 3.32 2.66
C PRO A 8 -5.22 2.06 2.82
N GLU A 9 -4.85 1.71 4.04
CA GLU A 9 -4.03 0.53 4.36
C GLU A 9 -4.77 -0.77 4.05
N LEU A 10 -6.04 -0.86 4.45
CA LEU A 10 -6.87 -2.03 4.16
C LEU A 10 -7.08 -2.24 2.66
N SER A 11 -7.27 -1.15 1.90
CA SER A 11 -7.42 -1.26 0.45
C SER A 11 -6.13 -1.80 -0.18
N LEU A 12 -4.96 -1.27 0.20
CA LEU A 12 -3.68 -1.73 -0.33
C LEU A 12 -3.40 -3.19 0.04
N ALA A 13 -3.72 -3.60 1.27
CA ALA A 13 -3.63 -4.99 1.73
C ALA A 13 -4.50 -5.92 0.88
N GLY A 14 -5.75 -5.52 0.65
CA GLY A 14 -6.69 -6.27 -0.18
C GLY A 14 -6.18 -6.44 -1.60
N PHE A 15 -5.64 -5.38 -2.20
CA PHE A 15 -5.03 -5.45 -3.53
C PHE A 15 -3.78 -6.33 -3.56
N ALA A 16 -2.93 -6.29 -2.53
CA ALA A 16 -1.77 -7.19 -2.45
C ALA A 16 -2.21 -8.67 -2.44
N ILE A 17 -3.23 -9.01 -1.65
CA ILE A 17 -3.81 -10.37 -1.60
C ILE A 17 -4.48 -10.74 -2.93
N ILE A 18 -5.11 -9.80 -3.62
CA ILE A 18 -5.69 -10.05 -4.94
C ILE A 18 -4.58 -10.33 -5.97
N VAL A 19 -3.45 -9.62 -5.93
CA VAL A 19 -2.32 -9.81 -6.84
C VAL A 19 -1.69 -11.20 -6.65
N ILE A 20 -1.25 -11.53 -5.43
CA ILE A 20 -1.59 -12.80 -4.75
C ILE A 20 -2.27 -13.90 -5.56
N LEU A 21 -3.59 -13.94 -5.37
CA LEU A 21 -4.47 -14.94 -5.92
C LEU A 21 -4.49 -14.90 -7.46
N LEU A 22 -4.42 -13.73 -8.08
CA LEU A 22 -4.41 -13.60 -9.53
C LEU A 22 -3.16 -14.21 -10.15
N ASP A 23 -2.00 -14.11 -9.51
CA ASP A 23 -0.76 -14.76 -9.97
C ASP A 23 -0.92 -16.29 -10.04
N LEU A 24 -1.71 -16.86 -9.11
CA LEU A 24 -2.01 -18.29 -9.08
C LEU A 24 -3.01 -18.72 -10.19
N LEU A 25 -3.90 -17.81 -10.60
CA LEU A 25 -5.03 -18.10 -11.49
C LEU A 25 -4.81 -17.65 -12.95
N VAL A 26 -3.95 -16.66 -13.20
CA VAL A 26 -3.88 -15.92 -14.46
C VAL A 26 -2.45 -15.85 -14.99
N GLU A 27 -2.20 -16.46 -16.15
CA GLU A 27 -0.89 -16.39 -16.84
C GLU A 27 -0.64 -15.03 -17.55
N ARG A 28 -1.67 -14.18 -17.67
CA ARG A 28 -1.58 -12.87 -18.35
C ARG A 28 -0.95 -11.81 -17.45
N LYS A 29 0.34 -11.63 -17.65
CA LYS A 29 1.24 -10.81 -16.81
C LYS A 29 0.98 -9.31 -16.83
N GLY A 30 0.41 -8.77 -17.91
CA GLY A 30 0.03 -7.36 -18.00
C GLY A 30 -1.13 -6.99 -17.06
N VAL A 31 -1.97 -7.95 -16.67
CA VAL A 31 -3.10 -7.70 -15.76
C VAL A 31 -2.60 -7.40 -14.34
N LEU A 32 -1.53 -8.06 -13.90
CA LEU A 32 -0.97 -7.89 -12.56
C LEU A 32 -0.46 -6.46 -12.33
N VAL A 33 0.27 -5.90 -13.29
CA VAL A 33 0.76 -4.51 -13.24
C VAL A 33 -0.40 -3.53 -13.11
N VAL A 34 -1.46 -3.71 -13.91
CA VAL A 34 -2.65 -2.85 -13.89
C VAL A 34 -3.38 -2.96 -12.56
N VAL A 35 -3.55 -4.17 -12.02
CA VAL A 35 -4.21 -4.38 -10.73
C VAL A 35 -3.41 -3.73 -9.59
N SER A 36 -2.09 -3.87 -9.58
CA SER A 36 -1.24 -3.22 -8.57
C SER A 36 -1.30 -1.69 -8.64
N LEU A 37 -1.26 -1.12 -9.85
CA LEU A 37 -1.41 0.33 -10.04
C LEU A 37 -2.78 0.82 -9.60
N ILE A 38 -3.86 0.09 -9.91
CA ILE A 38 -5.21 0.41 -9.44
C ILE A 38 -5.25 0.41 -7.91
N GLY A 39 -4.63 -0.58 -7.26
CA GLY A 39 -4.57 -0.63 -5.80
C GLY A 39 -3.89 0.59 -5.18
N ILE A 40 -2.78 1.05 -5.78
CA ILE A 40 -2.09 2.26 -5.35
C ILE A 40 -2.96 3.51 -5.54
N VAL A 41 -3.61 3.64 -6.70
CA VAL A 41 -4.47 4.79 -7.01
C VAL A 41 -5.69 4.83 -6.07
N VAL A 42 -6.31 3.69 -5.80
CA VAL A 42 -7.44 3.57 -4.87
C VAL A 42 -7.02 3.95 -3.46
N SER A 43 -5.89 3.42 -2.97
CA SER A 43 -5.35 3.76 -1.64
C SER A 43 -4.98 5.25 -1.54
N GLY A 44 -4.40 5.82 -2.58
CA GLY A 44 -4.10 7.25 -2.67
C GLY A 44 -5.35 8.11 -2.68
N GLY A 45 -6.40 7.68 -3.39
CA GLY A 45 -7.70 8.36 -3.42
C GLY A 45 -8.36 8.41 -2.04
N PHE A 46 -8.33 7.31 -1.28
CA PHE A 46 -8.80 7.31 0.11
C PHE A 46 -7.96 8.22 1.02
N THR A 47 -6.63 8.21 0.85
CA THR A 47 -5.73 9.08 1.61
C THR A 47 -6.04 10.56 1.36
N LEU A 48 -6.34 10.94 0.12
CA LEU A 48 -6.76 12.30 -0.24
C LEU A 48 -8.16 12.64 0.29
N ALA A 49 -9.08 11.68 0.32
CA ALA A 49 -10.43 11.91 0.87
C ALA A 49 -10.41 12.18 2.39
N ILE A 50 -9.42 11.64 3.10
CA ILE A 50 -9.21 11.87 4.53
C ILE A 50 -8.42 13.17 4.79
N TRP A 51 -7.72 13.68 3.78
CA TRP A 51 -6.87 14.87 3.89
C TRP A 51 -7.68 16.10 4.33
N GLY A 52 -7.17 16.82 5.33
CA GLY A 52 -7.85 17.98 5.90
C GLY A 52 -8.88 17.65 6.97
N GLY A 53 -9.12 16.36 7.25
CA GLY A 53 -9.65 15.95 8.54
C GLY A 53 -8.69 16.36 9.65
N GLY A 54 -9.18 16.96 10.73
CA GLY A 54 -8.33 17.34 11.87
C GLY A 54 -7.56 16.15 12.45
N PRO A 55 -6.52 16.38 13.28
CA PRO A 55 -5.71 15.30 13.85
C PRO A 55 -6.59 14.30 14.61
N GLN A 56 -6.57 13.04 14.20
CA GLN A 56 -7.28 11.96 14.87
C GLN A 56 -6.32 10.83 15.21
N ALA A 57 -6.58 10.16 16.32
CA ALA A 57 -5.87 8.95 16.69
C ALA A 57 -6.83 7.76 16.74
N ILE A 58 -6.35 6.60 16.31
CA ILE A 58 -7.12 5.36 16.25
C ILE A 58 -6.41 4.30 17.08
N PHE A 59 -7.15 3.26 17.47
CA PHE A 59 -6.64 2.12 18.23
C PHE A 59 -5.97 2.57 19.53
N ASN A 60 -6.69 3.36 20.33
CA ASN A 60 -6.22 3.83 21.63
C ASN A 60 -4.88 4.60 21.55
N ASN A 61 -4.78 5.53 20.60
CA ASN A 61 -3.61 6.37 20.38
C ASN A 61 -2.37 5.66 19.79
N MET A 62 -2.56 4.47 19.23
CA MET A 62 -1.49 3.67 18.61
C MET A 62 -1.16 4.13 17.18
N LEU A 63 -2.17 4.59 16.43
CA LEU A 63 -2.01 5.18 15.10
C LEU A 63 -2.48 6.63 15.11
N ALA A 64 -1.58 7.54 14.75
CA ALA A 64 -1.85 8.95 14.51
C ALA A 64 -2.16 9.16 13.02
N VAL A 65 -3.34 9.74 12.75
CA VAL A 65 -3.75 10.15 11.40
C VAL A 65 -3.81 11.67 11.39
N ASP A 66 -2.67 12.26 11.04
CA ASP A 66 -2.49 13.69 10.82
C ASP A 66 -1.99 13.95 9.40
N ASN A 67 -1.90 15.23 9.02
CA ASN A 67 -1.43 15.62 7.69
C ASN A 67 0.01 15.17 7.41
N PHE A 68 0.82 14.96 8.46
CA PHE A 68 2.19 14.46 8.31
C PHE A 68 2.18 12.99 7.87
N ALA A 69 1.48 12.12 8.61
CA ALA A 69 1.33 10.72 8.27
C ALA A 69 0.67 10.54 6.88
N LEU A 70 -0.37 11.32 6.57
CA LEU A 70 -1.04 11.29 5.26
C LEU A 70 -0.10 11.69 4.11
N PHE A 71 0.75 12.69 4.30
CA PHE A 71 1.76 13.06 3.32
C PHE A 71 2.74 11.93 3.04
N PHE A 72 3.30 11.30 4.09
CA PHE A 72 4.22 10.17 3.93
C PHE A 72 3.56 8.95 3.29
N LYS A 73 2.29 8.68 3.60
CA LYS A 73 1.51 7.64 2.91
C LYS A 73 1.45 7.89 1.40
N LEU A 74 1.12 9.11 0.98
CA LEU A 74 1.11 9.47 -0.46
C LEU A 74 2.50 9.36 -1.08
N LEU A 75 3.55 9.78 -0.36
CA LEU A 75 4.93 9.65 -0.82
C LEU A 75 5.31 8.19 -1.08
N PHE A 76 5.02 7.29 -0.14
CA PHE A 76 5.33 5.87 -0.29
C PHE A 76 4.51 5.19 -1.39
N LEU A 77 3.24 5.55 -1.54
CA LEU A 77 2.41 5.10 -2.66
C LEU A 77 2.99 5.56 -4.01
N GLY A 78 3.47 6.81 -4.08
CA GLY A 78 4.17 7.33 -5.27
C GLY A 78 5.46 6.56 -5.58
N ILE A 79 6.28 6.29 -4.56
CA ILE A 79 7.50 5.48 -4.70
C ILE A 79 7.16 4.07 -5.17
N ALA A 80 6.16 3.42 -4.58
CA ALA A 80 5.72 2.09 -4.99
C ALA A 80 5.25 2.07 -6.46
N ALA A 81 4.51 3.09 -6.91
CA ALA A 81 4.09 3.20 -8.30
C ALA A 81 5.29 3.32 -9.25
N LEU A 82 6.26 4.17 -8.92
CA LEU A 82 7.48 4.33 -9.70
C LEU A 82 8.30 3.03 -9.75
N VAL A 83 8.42 2.32 -8.64
CA VAL A 83 9.11 1.02 -8.57
C VAL A 83 8.42 -0.01 -9.47
N ILE A 84 7.08 -0.10 -9.43
CA ILE A 84 6.32 -1.03 -10.29
C ILE A 84 6.51 -0.69 -11.78
N LEU A 85 6.43 0.59 -12.15
CA LEU A 85 6.62 1.03 -13.53
C LEU A 85 8.05 0.75 -14.02
N ALA A 86 9.06 1.12 -13.23
CA ALA A 86 10.47 0.90 -13.58
C ALA A 86 10.84 -0.59 -13.65
N SER A 87 10.19 -1.42 -12.82
CA SER A 87 10.44 -2.86 -12.77
C SER A 87 9.68 -3.64 -13.85
N THR A 88 8.70 -3.06 -14.54
CA THR A 88 7.87 -3.79 -15.52
C THR A 88 8.71 -4.46 -16.60
N ASP A 89 9.65 -3.73 -17.22
CA ASP A 89 10.55 -4.28 -18.23
C ASP A 89 11.54 -5.30 -17.67
N TYR A 90 12.02 -5.09 -16.44
CA TYR A 90 12.96 -5.98 -15.79
C TYR A 90 12.31 -7.32 -15.41
N VAL A 91 11.14 -7.25 -14.78
CA VAL A 91 10.34 -8.39 -14.32
C VAL A 91 9.77 -9.16 -15.52
N SER A 92 9.50 -8.50 -16.65
CA SER A 92 9.11 -9.14 -17.91
C SER A 92 10.09 -10.24 -18.37
N LYS A 93 11.40 -10.05 -18.08
CA LYS A 93 12.47 -11.02 -18.42
C LYS A 93 12.44 -12.25 -17.51
N PHE A 94 11.93 -12.10 -16.29
CA PHE A 94 11.75 -13.17 -15.30
C PHE A 94 10.28 -13.60 -15.29
N ALA A 95 9.89 -14.31 -16.33
CA ALA A 95 8.53 -14.73 -16.63
C ALA A 95 7.78 -15.46 -15.48
N ARG A 96 8.47 -16.03 -14.49
CA ARG A 96 7.86 -17.00 -13.58
C ARG A 96 7.34 -16.43 -12.25
N PHE A 97 7.77 -15.24 -11.84
CA PHE A 97 7.52 -14.74 -10.47
C PHE A 97 7.06 -13.27 -10.45
N GLN A 98 6.25 -12.86 -11.43
CA GLN A 98 5.91 -11.44 -11.60
C GLN A 98 4.88 -10.97 -10.58
N GLY A 99 3.83 -11.75 -10.30
CA GLY A 99 2.83 -11.37 -9.31
C GLY A 99 3.37 -11.37 -7.89
N GLU A 100 4.19 -12.37 -7.53
CA GLU A 100 4.94 -12.37 -6.26
C GLU A 100 5.73 -11.08 -6.07
N TYR A 101 6.47 -10.63 -7.09
CA TYR A 101 7.24 -9.39 -7.01
C TYR A 101 6.33 -8.18 -6.72
N TYR A 102 5.26 -7.99 -7.49
CA TYR A 102 4.36 -6.85 -7.30
C TYR A 102 3.60 -6.91 -5.96
N ALA A 103 3.22 -8.11 -5.50
CA ALA A 103 2.59 -8.30 -4.21
C ALA A 103 3.53 -7.94 -3.05
N LEU A 104 4.80 -8.36 -3.12
CA LEU A 104 5.82 -8.00 -2.14
C LEU A 104 6.07 -6.48 -2.13
N VAL A 105 6.09 -5.82 -3.29
CA VAL A 105 6.20 -4.36 -3.35
C VAL A 105 5.01 -3.68 -2.67
N LEU A 106 3.78 -4.15 -2.92
CA LEU A 106 2.58 -3.60 -2.26
C LEU A 106 2.58 -3.86 -0.74
N LEU A 107 2.99 -5.04 -0.29
CA LEU A 107 3.11 -5.36 1.14
C LEU A 107 4.18 -4.53 1.84
N SER A 108 5.34 -4.32 1.20
CA SER A 108 6.37 -3.41 1.71
C SER A 108 5.86 -1.97 1.80
N ALA A 109 5.10 -1.52 0.79
CA ALA A 109 4.48 -0.19 0.81
C ALA A 109 3.46 -0.06 1.95
N LEU A 110 2.69 -1.11 2.23
CA LEU A 110 1.78 -1.16 3.38
C LEU A 110 2.54 -1.00 4.71
N GLY A 111 3.65 -1.73 4.90
CA GLY A 111 4.50 -1.60 6.08
C GLY A 111 4.99 -0.17 6.27
N MET A 112 5.52 0.44 5.21
CA MET A 112 5.96 1.85 5.23
C MET A 112 4.84 2.83 5.55
N MET A 113 3.62 2.61 5.03
CA MET A 113 2.44 3.42 5.35
C MET A 113 2.03 3.32 6.82
N LEU A 114 2.09 2.12 7.41
CA LEU A 114 1.84 1.93 8.83
C LEU A 114 2.92 2.63 9.64
N MET A 115 4.20 2.42 9.33
CA MET A 115 5.33 3.03 10.03
C MET A 115 5.21 4.55 10.12
N ALA A 116 4.74 5.22 9.06
CA ALA A 116 4.53 6.68 9.07
C ALA A 116 3.39 7.16 9.99
N ALA A 117 2.43 6.31 10.30
CA ALA A 117 1.28 6.64 11.13
C ALA A 117 1.44 6.18 12.59
N THR A 118 2.44 5.34 12.90
CA THR A 118 2.54 4.71 14.21
C THR A 118 3.12 5.63 15.28
N ALA A 119 2.47 5.68 16.45
CA ALA A 119 2.91 6.44 17.62
C ALA A 119 3.45 5.54 18.76
N GLU A 120 3.35 4.23 18.63
CA GLU A 120 3.71 3.22 19.64
C GLU A 120 4.88 2.33 19.15
N LEU A 121 5.79 1.97 20.05
CA LEU A 121 7.08 1.37 19.70
C LEU A 121 6.95 -0.07 19.14
N ILE A 122 6.08 -0.89 19.71
CA ILE A 122 5.87 -2.28 19.25
C ILE A 122 5.28 -2.27 17.83
N SER A 123 4.30 -1.41 17.59
CA SER A 123 3.65 -1.27 16.29
C SER A 123 4.62 -0.72 15.24
N LEU A 124 5.53 0.18 15.64
CA LEU A 124 6.58 0.70 14.76
C LEU A 124 7.59 -0.40 14.41
N TYR A 125 7.93 -1.25 15.37
CA TYR A 125 8.80 -2.41 15.14
C TYR A 125 8.18 -3.45 14.19
N ILE A 126 6.88 -3.73 14.31
CA ILE A 126 6.17 -4.69 13.43
C ILE A 126 6.02 -4.14 12.00
N ALA A 127 5.91 -2.82 11.85
CA ALA A 127 5.76 -2.17 10.55
C ALA A 127 7.07 -2.08 9.75
N LEU A 128 8.23 -2.26 10.41
CA LEU A 128 9.57 -2.20 9.84
C LEU A 128 10.00 -3.56 9.26
#